data_AF-A0A838DK29-F1
#
_entry.id   AF-A0A838DK29-F1
#
_cell.length_a   1.000
_cell.length_b   1.000
_cell.length_c   1.000
_cell.angle_alpha   90.00
_cell.angle_beta   90.00
_cell.angle_gamma   90.00
#
_symmetry.space_group_name_H-M   'P 1'
#
loop_
_entity.id
_entity.type
_entity.pdbx_description
1 polymer ?
#
loop_
_entity_poly.entity_id
_entity_poly.type
_entity_poly.pdbx_seq_one_letter_code
_entity_poly.pdbx_strand_id
1 'polypeptide(L)'
;MTQVPQQRQAQGQKCGIVFGYGALEVVPQDAGSPQAEACFWQAFQHCRPATLVFNSGGIGKGIAGKRVIRTFTIYKVNGTCVISDTRQESTSPNALSPATTYTCTGLLQHPRALDFIGCGRDGTIEVLGA
;
A
#
# COMPACT_ATOMS: atom_id res chain seq x y z
N MET A 1 -34.26 7.57 14.11
CA MET A 1 -32.81 7.72 13.82
C MET A 1 -32.28 6.33 13.52
N THR A 2 -32.13 6.01 12.24
CA THR A 2 -31.78 4.65 11.79
C THR A 2 -30.28 4.46 11.95
N GLN A 3 -29.87 3.55 12.83
CA GLN A 3 -28.47 3.18 13.01
C GLN A 3 -27.97 2.54 11.71
N VAL A 4 -26.97 3.15 11.10
CA VAL A 4 -26.16 2.52 10.04
C VAL A 4 -25.51 1.30 10.67
N PRO A 5 -25.70 0.08 10.14
CA PRO A 5 -25.06 -1.10 10.70
C PRO A 5 -23.56 -0.95 10.51
N GLN A 6 -22.89 -0.65 11.63
CA GLN A 6 -21.45 -0.73 11.79
C GLN A 6 -21.05 -2.19 11.59
N GLN A 7 -20.82 -2.56 10.32
CA GLN A 7 -20.30 -3.86 9.94
C GLN A 7 -19.07 -4.10 10.80
N ARG A 8 -19.06 -5.22 11.55
CA ARG A 8 -17.87 -5.73 12.19
C ARG A 8 -16.80 -5.82 11.11
N GLN A 9 -15.88 -4.85 11.07
CA GLN A 9 -14.67 -4.95 10.28
C GLN A 9 -13.97 -6.20 10.82
N ALA A 10 -14.05 -7.30 10.09
CA ALA A 10 -13.11 -8.39 10.29
C ALA A 10 -11.74 -7.73 10.30
N GLN A 11 -11.02 -7.81 11.43
CA GLN A 11 -9.73 -7.17 11.57
C GLN A 11 -8.81 -7.77 10.52
N GLY A 12 -8.66 -7.08 9.39
CA GLY A 12 -7.85 -7.54 8.27
C GLY A 12 -6.39 -7.70 8.71
N GLN A 13 -5.69 -8.64 8.09
CA GLN A 13 -4.29 -8.92 8.40
C GLN A 13 -3.43 -7.69 8.11
N LYS A 14 -2.72 -7.18 9.11
CA LYS A 14 -1.78 -6.06 8.93
C LYS A 14 -0.45 -6.62 8.45
N CYS A 15 -0.18 -6.51 7.15
CA CYS A 15 1.01 -7.09 6.55
C CYS A 15 2.29 -6.32 6.82
N GLY A 16 2.20 -5.05 7.19
CA GLY A 16 3.33 -4.24 7.59
C GLY A 16 3.54 -3.05 6.69
N ILE A 17 4.78 -2.56 6.67
CA ILE A 17 5.19 -1.34 5.98
C ILE A 17 6.36 -1.68 5.06
N VAL A 18 6.29 -1.26 3.81
CA VAL A 18 7.39 -1.25 2.84
C VAL A 18 7.83 0.18 2.62
N PHE A 19 9.15 0.42 2.66
CA PHE A 19 9.72 1.72 2.40
C PHE A 19 10.25 1.77 0.96
N GLY A 20 9.75 2.75 0.19
CA GLY A 20 10.24 3.04 -1.14
C GLY A 20 11.29 4.15 -1.11
N TYR A 21 12.38 3.94 -1.83
CA TYR A 21 13.52 4.85 -1.86
C TYR A 21 13.45 5.86 -3.01
N GLY A 22 12.32 6.55 -3.22
CA GLY A 22 12.21 7.62 -4.24
C GLY A 22 12.89 7.29 -5.59
N ALA A 23 13.61 8.25 -6.18
CA ALA A 23 14.41 8.08 -7.41
C ALA A 23 15.88 7.68 -7.12
N LEU A 24 16.16 6.93 -6.06
CA LEU A 24 17.52 6.46 -5.76
C LEU A 24 17.79 5.17 -6.54
N GLU A 25 18.89 5.13 -7.30
CA GLU A 25 19.35 3.94 -8.05
C GLU A 25 19.78 2.77 -7.17
N VAL A 26 19.96 2.99 -5.86
CA VAL A 26 20.44 1.98 -4.91
C VAL A 26 19.40 1.81 -3.81
N VAL A 27 18.83 0.61 -3.74
CA VAL A 27 17.85 0.16 -2.74
C VAL A 27 18.60 -0.47 -1.56
N PRO A 28 18.66 0.15 -0.37
CA PRO A 28 19.11 -0.53 0.84
C PRO A 28 18.16 -1.66 1.23
N GLN A 29 18.73 -2.83 1.58
CA GLN A 29 18.00 -3.99 2.09
C GLN A 29 17.42 -3.70 3.47
N ASP A 30 16.15 -3.28 3.52
CA ASP A 30 15.39 -3.24 4.77
C ASP A 30 14.68 -4.58 5.01
N ALA A 31 15.01 -5.21 6.14
CA ALA A 31 14.61 -6.55 6.55
C ALA A 31 13.10 -6.77 6.81
N GLY A 32 12.23 -5.80 6.45
CA GLY A 32 10.77 -5.90 6.54
C GLY A 32 10.05 -6.07 5.20
N SER A 33 10.73 -5.85 4.07
CA SER A 33 10.08 -5.74 2.76
C SER A 33 9.51 -7.05 2.21
N PRO A 34 10.28 -8.17 2.14
CA PRO A 34 9.79 -9.40 1.53
C PRO A 34 8.66 -10.07 2.30
N GLN A 35 8.68 -9.94 3.64
CA GLN A 35 7.67 -10.56 4.51
C GLN A 35 6.33 -9.82 4.41
N ALA A 36 6.35 -8.49 4.35
CA ALA A 36 5.16 -7.68 4.20
C ALA A 36 4.49 -7.90 2.82
N GLU A 37 5.30 -8.02 1.77
CA GLU A 37 4.84 -8.35 0.42
C GLU A 37 4.29 -9.77 0.35
N ALA A 38 5.03 -10.77 0.84
CA ALA A 38 4.56 -12.15 0.87
C ALA A 38 3.25 -12.29 1.66
N CYS A 39 3.12 -11.58 2.78
CA CYS A 39 1.88 -11.52 3.55
C CYS A 39 0.71 -10.99 2.70
N PHE A 40 0.90 -9.84 2.04
CA PHE A 40 -0.17 -9.20 1.29
C PHE A 40 -0.54 -10.00 0.04
N TRP A 41 0.45 -10.58 -0.63
CA TRP A 41 0.26 -11.50 -1.75
C TRP A 41 -0.55 -12.73 -1.34
N GLN A 42 -0.17 -13.40 -0.25
CA GLN A 42 -0.92 -14.57 0.25
C GLN A 42 -2.36 -14.19 0.62
N ALA A 43 -2.55 -13.02 1.23
CA ALA A 43 -3.89 -12.52 1.53
C ALA A 43 -4.70 -12.30 0.24
N PHE A 44 -4.11 -11.74 -0.81
CA PHE A 44 -4.77 -11.52 -2.10
C PHE A 44 -5.18 -12.86 -2.74
N GLN A 45 -4.28 -13.84 -2.78
CA GLN A 45 -4.54 -15.17 -3.33
C GLN A 45 -5.71 -15.87 -2.65
N HIS A 46 -5.90 -15.63 -1.34
CA HIS A 46 -7.00 -16.20 -0.57
C HIS A 46 -8.18 -15.25 -0.36
N CYS A 47 -8.17 -14.09 -1.03
CA CYS A 47 -9.20 -13.07 -0.91
C CYS A 47 -9.42 -12.64 0.57
N ARG A 48 -8.38 -12.64 1.39
CA ARG A 48 -8.47 -12.30 2.82
C ARG A 48 -8.28 -10.80 3.00
N PRO A 49 -9.11 -10.13 3.82
CA PRO A 49 -8.88 -8.73 4.13
C PRO A 49 -7.49 -8.53 4.73
N ALA A 50 -6.72 -7.61 4.16
CA ALA A 50 -5.37 -7.31 4.60
C ALA A 50 -4.96 -5.90 4.21
N THR A 51 -3.94 -5.36 4.87
CA THR A 51 -3.44 -4.01 4.63
C THR A 51 -1.92 -4.01 4.53
N LEU A 52 -1.39 -3.30 3.51
CA LEU A 52 0.02 -3.03 3.31
C LEU A 52 0.22 -1.53 3.19
N VAL A 53 1.18 -0.97 3.93
CA VAL A 53 1.53 0.46 3.82
C VAL A 53 2.81 0.58 3.02
N PHE A 54 2.77 1.38 1.96
CA PHE A 54 3.97 1.77 1.21
C PHE A 54 4.30 3.22 1.53
N ASN A 55 5.55 3.48 1.90
CA ASN A 55 6.02 4.81 2.27
C ASN A 55 7.21 5.19 1.39
N SER A 56 6.96 6.01 0.36
CA SER A 56 8.02 6.58 -0.47
C SER A 56 8.63 7.79 0.24
N GLY A 57 9.77 7.57 0.88
CA GLY A 57 10.48 8.60 1.63
C GLY A 57 11.96 8.53 1.33
N GLY A 58 12.50 9.59 0.72
CA GLY A 58 13.93 9.74 0.50
C GLY A 58 14.66 9.82 1.84
N ILE A 59 15.44 8.80 2.18
CA ILE A 59 16.31 8.79 3.36
C ILE A 59 17.54 9.66 3.07
N GLY A 60 17.32 10.97 2.87
CA GLY A 60 18.38 11.97 2.82
C GLY A 60 18.28 12.83 4.08
N LYS A 61 19.29 12.76 4.96
CA LYS A 61 19.37 13.58 6.18
C LYS A 61 19.10 15.05 5.84
N GLY A 62 17.96 15.59 6.30
CA GLY A 62 17.71 17.04 6.30
C GLY A 62 17.02 17.64 5.07
N ILE A 63 16.61 16.85 4.07
CA ILE A 63 15.70 17.36 3.03
C ILE A 63 14.30 16.87 3.36
N ALA A 64 13.42 17.79 3.75
CA ALA A 64 11.98 17.57 3.79
C ALA A 64 11.47 17.40 2.34
N GLY A 65 11.79 16.25 1.74
CA GLY A 65 11.32 15.87 0.42
C GLY A 65 9.85 15.45 0.49
N LYS A 66 9.15 15.61 -0.63
CA LYS A 66 7.79 15.11 -0.80
C LYS A 66 7.75 13.61 -0.49
N ARG A 67 6.99 13.22 0.54
CA ARG A 67 6.74 11.81 0.90
C ARG A 67 5.37 11.41 0.39
N VAL A 68 5.25 10.26 -0.28
CA VAL A 68 3.94 9.67 -0.62
C VAL A 68 3.74 8.43 0.22
N ILE A 69 2.64 8.41 0.96
CA ILE A 69 2.18 7.26 1.73
C ILE A 69 1.00 6.65 0.96
N ARG A 70 1.07 5.35 0.70
CA ARG A 70 -0.03 4.57 0.13
C ARG A 70 -0.43 3.48 1.11
N THR A 71 -1.72 3.31 1.29
CA THR A 71 -2.28 2.21 2.09
C THR A 71 -3.11 1.34 1.16
N PHE A 72 -2.55 0.18 0.82
CA PHE A 72 -3.24 -0.83 0.02
C PHE A 72 -4.08 -1.69 0.95
N THR A 73 -5.34 -1.90 0.60
CA THR A 73 -6.27 -2.70 1.39
C THR A 73 -6.98 -3.69 0.50
N ILE A 74 -6.94 -4.96 0.87
CA ILE A 74 -7.78 -6.02 0.29
C ILE A 74 -9.09 -6.06 1.06
N TYR A 75 -10.20 -6.12 0.34
CA TYR A 75 -11.52 -6.39 0.91
C TYR A 75 -12.37 -7.20 -0.06
N LYS A 76 -13.46 -7.78 0.46
CA LYS A 76 -14.42 -8.55 -0.34
C LYS A 76 -15.61 -7.68 -0.69
N VAL A 77 -15.96 -7.63 -1.97
CA VAL A 77 -17.22 -7.06 -2.44
C VAL A 77 -17.96 -8.12 -3.22
N ASN A 78 -19.14 -8.53 -2.76
CA ASN A 78 -19.97 -9.54 -3.43
C ASN A 78 -19.20 -10.82 -3.81
N GLY A 79 -18.31 -11.29 -2.92
CA GLY A 79 -17.47 -12.47 -3.13
C GLY A 79 -16.21 -12.24 -3.97
N THR A 80 -16.04 -11.06 -4.57
CA THR A 80 -14.85 -10.71 -5.36
C THR A 80 -13.81 -9.99 -4.50
N CYS A 81 -12.53 -10.34 -4.70
CA CYS A 81 -11.40 -9.67 -4.07
C CYS A 81 -11.16 -8.32 -4.75
N VAL A 82 -11.15 -7.24 -3.99
CA VAL A 82 -10.89 -5.89 -4.50
C VAL A 82 -9.73 -5.30 -3.70
N ILE A 83 -8.87 -4.55 -4.39
CA ILE A 83 -7.80 -3.77 -3.76
C ILE A 83 -8.15 -2.29 -3.87
N SER A 84 -8.12 -1.57 -2.76
CA SER A 84 -8.09 -0.11 -2.75
C SER A 84 -6.71 0.42 -2.38
N ASP A 85 -6.28 1.47 -3.04
CA ASP A 85 -5.11 2.28 -2.69
C ASP A 85 -5.57 3.61 -2.09
N THR A 86 -5.26 3.85 -0.82
CA THR A 86 -5.43 5.18 -0.21
C THR A 86 -4.10 5.92 -0.22
N ARG A 87 -4.04 6.99 -1.02
CA ARG A 87 -2.85 7.79 -1.26
C ARG A 87 -2.91 9.12 -0.50
N GLN A 88 -1.82 9.42 0.21
CA GLN A 88 -1.58 10.71 0.86
C GLN A 88 -0.18 11.22 0.50
N GLU A 89 -0.06 12.52 0.33
CA GLU A 89 1.23 13.18 0.14
C GLU A 89 1.58 14.00 1.37
N SER A 90 2.87 14.21 1.59
CA SER A 90 3.37 15.06 2.66
C SER A 90 4.48 15.93 2.08
N THR A 91 4.29 17.24 2.14
CA THR A 91 5.28 18.26 1.73
C THR A 91 6.05 18.82 2.92
N SER A 92 5.68 18.43 4.13
CA SER A 92 6.30 18.81 5.40
C SER A 92 6.11 17.69 6.40
N PRO A 93 7.06 17.41 7.31
CA PRO A 93 7.00 16.29 8.26
C PRO A 93 5.67 16.16 9.02
N ASN A 94 5.00 17.29 9.27
CA ASN A 94 3.80 17.36 10.10
C ASN A 94 2.49 17.55 9.30
N ALA A 95 2.56 17.60 7.97
CA ALA A 95 1.38 17.84 7.13
C ALA A 95 1.18 16.69 6.14
N LEU A 96 -0.01 16.08 6.19
CA LEU A 96 -0.50 15.13 5.18
C LEU A 96 -1.60 15.82 4.36
N SER A 97 -1.59 15.59 3.05
CA SER A 97 -2.68 15.95 2.18
C SER A 97 -3.94 15.16 2.55
N PRO A 98 -5.13 15.63 2.14
CA PRO A 98 -6.31 14.80 2.09
C PRO A 98 -6.02 13.48 1.36
N ALA A 99 -6.62 12.40 1.86
CA ALA A 99 -6.46 11.09 1.27
C ALA A 99 -7.28 10.98 -0.02
N THR A 100 -6.65 10.43 -1.07
CA THR A 100 -7.34 10.07 -2.31
C THR A 100 -7.35 8.55 -2.42
N THR A 101 -8.52 7.96 -2.58
CA THR A 101 -8.66 6.50 -2.68
C THR A 101 -8.95 6.08 -4.13
N TYR A 102 -8.20 5.10 -4.61
CA TYR A 102 -8.39 4.46 -5.91
C TYR A 102 -8.72 2.98 -5.72
N THR A 103 -9.34 2.39 -6.72
CA THR A 103 -9.43 0.93 -6.86
C THR A 103 -8.37 0.47 -7.85
N CYS A 104 -7.65 -0.59 -7.49
CA CYS A 104 -6.72 -1.27 -8.38
C CYS A 104 -7.41 -2.48 -9.00
N THR A 105 -7.09 -2.79 -10.26
CA THR A 105 -7.69 -3.88 -11.03
C THR A 105 -7.02 -5.23 -10.78
N GLY A 106 -5.81 -5.24 -10.20
CA GLY A 106 -5.11 -6.48 -9.91
C GLY A 106 -3.83 -6.29 -9.10
N LEU A 107 -3.20 -7.41 -8.80
CA LEU A 107 -1.91 -7.52 -8.13
C LEU A 107 -1.08 -8.60 -8.83
N LEU A 108 0.18 -8.30 -9.12
CA LEU A 108 1.13 -9.25 -9.68
C LEU A 108 2.37 -9.32 -8.77
N GLN A 109 2.83 -10.53 -8.49
CA GLN A 109 4.06 -10.75 -7.74
C GLN A 109 5.22 -11.03 -8.68
N HIS A 110 6.30 -10.26 -8.53
CA HIS A 110 7.61 -10.50 -9.10
C HIS A 110 8.59 -10.95 -8.01
N PRO A 111 9.76 -11.52 -8.37
CA PRO A 111 10.74 -11.99 -7.38
C PRO A 111 11.21 -10.93 -6.38
N ARG A 112 11.08 -9.63 -6.71
CA ARG A 112 11.53 -8.50 -5.89
C ARG A 112 10.49 -7.38 -5.77
N ALA A 113 9.25 -7.63 -6.19
CA ALA A 113 8.24 -6.58 -6.23
C ALA A 113 6.81 -7.10 -6.16
N LEU A 114 5.92 -6.24 -5.69
CA LEU A 114 4.48 -6.32 -5.92
C LEU A 114 4.01 -5.18 -6.82
N ASP A 115 3.41 -5.54 -7.95
CA ASP A 115 2.82 -4.59 -8.88
C ASP A 115 1.31 -4.50 -8.64
N PHE A 116 0.88 -3.34 -8.18
CA PHE A 116 -0.53 -2.98 -8.06
C PHE A 116 -1.00 -2.42 -9.38
N ILE A 117 -1.83 -3.17 -10.11
CA ILE A 117 -2.19 -2.88 -11.49
C ILE A 117 -3.42 -1.98 -11.54
N GLY A 118 -3.42 -0.98 -12.42
CA GLY A 118 -4.61 -0.21 -12.79
C GLY A 118 -5.21 0.61 -11.64
N CYS A 119 -4.38 1.19 -10.77
CA CYS A 119 -4.79 1.99 -9.62
C CYS A 119 -5.20 3.41 -10.05
N GLY A 120 -6.43 3.55 -10.56
CA GLY A 120 -6.98 4.83 -10.99
C GLY A 120 -6.09 5.54 -12.02
N ARG A 121 -5.78 6.82 -11.78
CA ARG A 121 -4.90 7.62 -12.67
C ARG A 121 -3.42 7.33 -12.50
N ASP A 122 -3.03 6.64 -11.43
CA ASP A 122 -1.63 6.37 -11.11
C ASP A 122 -1.11 5.13 -11.88
N GLY A 123 -2.01 4.37 -12.53
CA GLY A 123 -1.63 3.22 -13.36
C GLY A 123 -1.09 2.07 -12.52
N THR A 124 0.04 1.51 -12.94
CA THR A 124 0.73 0.47 -12.18
C THR A 124 1.64 1.09 -11.13
N ILE A 125 1.54 0.60 -9.89
CA ILE A 125 2.43 1.00 -8.80
C ILE A 125 3.27 -0.20 -8.40
N GLU A 126 4.58 -0.09 -8.62
CA GLU A 126 5.56 -1.10 -8.19
C GLU A 126 5.98 -0.81 -6.74
N VAL A 127 5.85 -1.83 -5.89
CA VAL A 127 6.32 -1.84 -4.49
C VAL A 127 7.48 -2.81 -4.42
N LEU A 128 8.69 -2.30 -4.20
CA LEU A 128 9.92 -3.10 -4.21
C LEU A 128 10.20 -3.73 -2.84
N GLY A 129 10.32 -5.05 -2.87
CA GLY A 129 10.68 -5.92 -1.76
C GLY A 129 12.18 -6.13 -1.80
N ALA A 130 12.92 -5.34 -1.02
CA ALA A 130 14.38 -5.40 -1.00
C ALA A 130 14.94 -6.80 -0.69
#